data_AF-A0A967AGV0-F1
#
_entry.id   AF-A0A967AGV0-F1
#
_cell.length_a   1.000
_cell.length_b   1.000
_cell.length_c   1.000
_cell.angle_alpha   90.00
_cell.angle_beta   90.00
_cell.angle_gamma   90.00
#
_symmetry.space_group_name_H-M   'P 1'
#
loop_
_entity.id
_entity.type
_entity.pdbx_description
1 polymer ?
#
loop_
_entity_poly.entity_id
_entity_poly.type
_entity_poly.pdbx_seq_one_letter_code
_entity_poly.pdbx_strand_id
1 'polypeptide(L)'
;MAILISVTSGKGGVGKSVVAANLALALAKTGRQVLLVDLDVGGADAHILLGELNPLVTLTDYLEKRVTRLEEMAIPVTLCRRYREAAR
;
A
#
# COMPACT_ATOMS: atom_id res chain seq x y z
N MET A 1 9.13 -13.39 -11.89
CA MET A 1 8.87 -14.00 -10.57
C MET A 1 8.53 -12.88 -9.60
N ALA A 2 7.46 -13.00 -8.82
CA ALA A 2 7.12 -12.01 -7.78
C ALA A 2 7.70 -12.46 -6.43
N ILE A 3 8.20 -11.52 -5.63
CA ILE A 3 8.59 -11.76 -4.24
C ILE A 3 7.42 -11.29 -3.36
N LEU A 4 6.89 -12.17 -2.52
CA LEU A 4 5.86 -11.82 -1.54
C LEU A 4 6.50 -11.60 -0.17
N ILE A 5 6.17 -10.48 0.45
CA ILE A 5 6.65 -10.11 1.80
C ILE A 5 5.40 -9.82 2.64
N SER A 6 5.22 -10.60 3.70
CA SER A 6 4.12 -10.39 4.66
C SER A 6 4.65 -9.69 5.91
N VAL A 7 4.03 -8.55 6.26
CA VAL A 7 4.33 -7.81 7.50
C VAL A 7 3.21 -8.10 8.50
N THR A 8 3.54 -8.76 9.61
CA THR A 8 2.55 -9.20 10.61
C THR A 8 3.04 -8.93 12.05
N SER A 9 2.11 -9.00 13.01
CA SER A 9 2.39 -8.91 14.45
C SER A 9 1.22 -9.50 15.23
N GLY A 10 1.50 -10.02 16.43
CA GLY A 10 0.48 -10.49 17.36
C GLY A 10 -0.25 -9.39 18.14
N LYS A 11 0.11 -8.11 17.95
CA LYS A 11 -0.51 -6.97 18.65
C LYS A 11 -0.91 -5.83 17.69
N GLY A 12 -1.96 -5.11 18.06
CA GLY A 12 -2.34 -3.83 17.44
C GLY A 12 -1.37 -2.71 17.82
N GLY A 13 -1.28 -1.67 17.00
CA GLY A 13 -0.51 -0.45 17.33
C GLY A 13 1.02 -0.55 17.29
N VAL A 14 1.61 -1.69 16.92
CA VAL A 14 3.08 -1.85 16.87
C VAL A 14 3.76 -1.19 15.66
N GLY A 15 2.99 -0.54 14.78
CA GLY A 15 3.53 0.13 13.58
C GLY A 15 3.67 -0.74 12.32
N LYS A 16 2.94 -1.87 12.21
CA LYS A 16 2.97 -2.75 11.02
C LYS A 16 2.78 -1.99 9.71
N SER A 17 1.72 -1.19 9.61
CA SER A 17 1.37 -0.43 8.40
C SER A 17 2.43 0.61 8.05
N VAL A 18 3.02 1.24 9.07
CA VAL A 18 4.14 2.18 8.91
C VAL A 18 5.37 1.49 8.32
N VAL A 19 5.74 0.31 8.84
CA VAL A 19 6.85 -0.49 8.31
C VAL A 19 6.57 -0.95 6.89
N ALA A 20 5.37 -1.48 6.62
CA ALA A 20 4.98 -1.97 5.31
C ALA A 20 5.00 -0.86 4.24
N ALA A 21 4.43 0.31 4.55
CA ALA A 21 4.42 1.46 3.64
C ALA A 21 5.84 1.96 3.32
N ASN A 22 6.67 2.17 4.35
CA ASN A 22 8.04 2.64 4.14
C ASN A 22 8.92 1.61 3.43
N LEU A 23 8.76 0.32 3.70
CA LEU A 23 9.44 -0.75 2.97
C LEU A 23 9.06 -0.75 1.49
N ALA A 24 7.76 -0.64 1.19
CA ALA A 24 7.28 -0.58 -0.19
C ALA A 24 7.87 0.63 -0.93
N LEU A 25 7.89 1.81 -0.30
CA LEU A 25 8.51 3.02 -0.87
C LEU A 25 10.02 2.86 -1.06
N ALA A 26 10.74 2.28 -0.10
CA ALA A 26 12.18 2.04 -0.20
C ALA A 26 12.51 1.08 -1.36
N LEU A 27 11.75 0.00 -1.52
CA LEU A 27 11.90 -0.93 -2.64
C LEU A 27 11.61 -0.24 -3.98
N ALA A 28 10.52 0.54 -4.06
CA ALA A 28 10.15 1.28 -5.26
C ALA A 28 11.24 2.29 -5.67
N LYS A 29 11.86 2.99 -4.71
CA LYS A 29 12.98 3.92 -4.95
C LYS A 29 14.17 3.28 -5.64
N THR A 30 14.42 2.00 -5.36
CA THR A 30 15.51 1.26 -6.00
C THR A 30 15.12 0.73 -7.41
N GLY A 31 14.05 1.24 -8.00
CA GLY A 31 13.60 0.92 -9.36
C GLY A 31 12.78 -0.36 -9.49
N ARG A 32 12.39 -1.00 -8.37
CA ARG A 32 11.51 -2.18 -8.42
C ARG A 32 10.06 -1.77 -8.65
N GLN A 33 9.32 -2.60 -9.39
CA GLN A 33 7.87 -2.55 -9.41
C GLN A 33 7.35 -3.13 -8.10
N VAL A 34 6.57 -2.34 -7.35
CA VAL A 34 6.10 -2.70 -6.01
C VAL A 34 4.60 -2.48 -5.93
N LEU A 35 3.89 -3.49 -5.42
CA LEU A 35 2.49 -3.41 -5.03
C LEU A 35 2.42 -3.54 -3.50
N LEU A 36 1.87 -2.53 -2.83
CA LEU A 36 1.51 -2.61 -1.42
C LEU A 36 0.03 -3.00 -1.34
N VAL A 37 -0.27 -4.04 -0.58
CA VAL A 37 -1.64 -4.48 -0.33
C VAL A 37 -1.93 -4.39 1.15
N ASP A 38 -2.94 -3.61 1.51
CA ASP A 38 -3.47 -3.55 2.88
C ASP A 38 -4.56 -4.61 3.01
N LEU A 39 -4.33 -5.61 3.86
CA LEU A 39 -5.26 -6.72 4.10
C LEU A 39 -6.05 -6.54 5.40
N ASP A 40 -5.90 -5.40 6.08
CA ASP A 40 -6.71 -5.05 7.26
C ASP A 40 -8.01 -4.36 6.83
N VAL A 41 -8.93 -5.11 6.22
CA VAL A 41 -10.17 -4.58 5.59
C VAL A 41 -11.07 -3.81 6.57
N GLY A 42 -10.96 -4.07 7.88
CA GLY A 42 -11.72 -3.37 8.92
C GLY A 42 -11.05 -2.12 9.49
N GLY A 43 -9.78 -1.88 9.16
CA GLY A 43 -8.95 -0.81 9.74
C GLY A 43 -7.80 -0.42 8.82
N ALA A 44 -8.06 -0.33 7.52
CA ALA A 44 -7.03 -0.07 6.53
C ALA A 44 -6.43 1.33 6.75
N ASP A 45 -5.10 1.40 6.83
CA ASP A 45 -4.36 2.63 7.14
C ASP A 45 -3.35 2.98 6.04
N ALA A 46 -2.99 2.03 5.17
CA ALA A 46 -1.91 2.24 4.19
C ALA A 46 -2.20 3.39 3.22
N HIS A 47 -3.46 3.55 2.80
CA HIS A 47 -3.88 4.62 1.90
C HIS A 47 -3.66 6.00 2.56
N ILE A 48 -4.05 6.17 3.82
CA ILE A 48 -3.84 7.40 4.60
C ILE A 48 -2.35 7.72 4.74
N LEU A 49 -1.54 6.71 5.10
CA LEU A 49 -0.09 6.86 5.24
C LEU A 49 0.61 7.30 3.93
N LEU A 50 0.01 6.97 2.80
CA LEU A 50 0.49 7.32 1.46
C LEU A 50 -0.17 8.57 0.89
N GLY A 51 -1.04 9.25 1.66
CA GLY A 51 -1.67 10.51 1.30
C GLY A 51 -2.97 10.38 0.51
N GLU A 52 -3.49 9.16 0.34
CA GLU A 52 -4.83 8.95 -0.20
C GLU A 52 -5.85 8.92 0.95
N LEU A 53 -6.77 9.88 0.96
CA LEU A 53 -7.73 10.07 2.06
C LEU A 53 -9.13 9.58 1.73
N ASN A 54 -9.47 9.44 0.44
CA ASN A 54 -10.81 9.07 0.03
C ASN A 54 -10.77 8.20 -1.24
N PRO A 55 -10.30 6.95 -1.14
CA PRO A 55 -10.25 6.04 -2.27
C PRO A 55 -11.68 5.73 -2.76
N LEU A 56 -11.92 5.92 -4.06
CA LEU A 56 -13.24 5.68 -4.68
C LEU A 56 -13.61 4.20 -4.72
N VAL A 57 -12.60 3.33 -4.81
CA VAL A 57 -12.73 1.87 -4.89
C VAL A 57 -11.66 1.25 -4.01
N THR A 58 -12.06 0.28 -3.20
CA THR A 58 -11.23 -0.40 -2.19
C THR A 58 -11.33 -1.92 -2.30
N LEU A 59 -10.53 -2.63 -1.51
CA LEU A 59 -10.61 -4.10 -1.42
C LEU A 59 -11.98 -4.58 -0.97
N THR A 60 -12.66 -3.81 -0.12
CA THR A 60 -14.03 -4.10 0.31
C THR A 60 -15.00 -4.15 -0.86
N ASP A 61 -14.91 -3.21 -1.81
CA ASP A 61 -15.79 -3.16 -2.99
C ASP A 61 -15.66 -4.41 -3.87
N TYR A 62 -14.43 -4.93 -4.02
CA TYR A 62 -14.17 -6.17 -4.74
C TYR A 62 -14.67 -7.40 -3.97
N LEU A 63 -14.43 -7.47 -2.66
CA LEU A 63 -14.90 -8.58 -1.81
C LEU A 63 -16.44 -8.66 -1.79
N GLU A 64 -17.11 -7.51 -1.81
CA GLU A 64 -18.57 -7.40 -1.88
C GLU A 64 -19.14 -7.53 -3.31
N LYS A 65 -18.27 -7.77 -4.31
CA LYS A 65 -18.63 -7.91 -5.73
C LYS A 65 -19.29 -6.67 -6.33
N ARG A 66 -19.09 -5.49 -5.75
CA ARG A 66 -19.47 -4.19 -6.35
C ARG A 66 -18.55 -3.83 -7.52
N VAL A 67 -17.31 -4.31 -7.45
CA VAL A 67 -16.32 -4.27 -8.53
C VAL A 67 -15.85 -5.70 -8.84
N THR A 68 -15.62 -6.00 -10.13
CA THR A 68 -15.31 -7.37 -10.58
C THR A 68 -13.85 -7.61 -10.90
N ARG A 69 -13.06 -6.54 -11.09
CA ARG A 69 -11.64 -6.64 -11.41
C ARG A 69 -10.80 -6.01 -10.31
N LEU A 70 -9.77 -6.73 -9.87
CA LEU A 70 -8.91 -6.29 -8.76
C LEU A 70 -8.09 -5.04 -9.13
N GLU A 71 -7.73 -4.90 -10.42
CA GLU A 71 -6.96 -3.76 -10.92
C GLU A 71 -7.68 -2.42 -10.75
N GLU A 72 -9.02 -2.40 -10.68
CA GLU A 72 -9.83 -1.17 -10.53
C GLU A 72 -9.61 -0.50 -9.17
N MET A 73 -9.10 -1.24 -8.19
CA MET A 73 -8.75 -0.73 -6.86
C MET A 73 -7.33 -0.17 -6.78
N ALA A 74 -6.52 -0.33 -7.83
CA ALA A 74 -5.12 0.05 -7.78
C ALA A 74 -4.99 1.58 -7.76
N ILE A 75 -4.44 2.11 -6.67
CA ILE A 75 -4.21 3.54 -6.51
C ILE A 75 -2.74 3.85 -6.84
N PRO A 76 -2.45 4.66 -7.88
CA PRO A 76 -1.10 5.06 -8.19
C PRO A 76 -0.53 5.98 -7.10
N VAL A 77 0.55 5.53 -6.45
CA VAL A 77 1.24 6.34 -5.45
C VAL A 77 2.23 7.27 -6.15
N THR A 78 1.91 8.56 -6.20
CA THR A 78 2.82 9.57 -6.76
C THR A 78 3.83 10.01 -5.71
N LEU A 79 5.08 9.55 -5.86
CA LEU A 79 6.18 10.05 -5.03
C LEU A 79 6.57 11.47 -5.43
N CYS A 80 6.53 12.40 -4.47
CA CYS A 80 7.03 13.76 -4.66
C CYS A 80 8.50 13.76 -5.13
N ARG A 81 8.86 14.70 -6.00
CA ARG A 81 10.20 14.79 -6.65
C ARG A 81 11.35 14.77 -5.63
N ARG A 82 11.17 15.47 -4.50
CA ARG A 82 12.10 15.52 -3.37
C ARG A 82 12.37 14.14 -2.75
N TYR A 83 11.39 13.24 -2.79
CA TYR A 83 11.52 11.87 -2.29
C TYR A 83 12.35 10.97 -3.23
N ARG A 84 12.44 11.30 -4.52
CA ARG A 84 13.33 10.63 -5.49
C ARG A 84 14.79 11.09 -5.37
N GLU A 85 15.02 12.33 -4.98
CA GLU A 85 16.36 12.92 -4.88
C GLU A 85 17.13 12.46 -3.63
N ALA A 86 16.42 12.22 -2.51
CA ALA A 86 17.00 11.74 -1.24
C ALA A 86 17.55 10.29 -1.28
N ALA A 87 17.65 9.67 -2.45
CA ALA A 87 18.16 8.31 -2.65
C ALA A 87 19.45 8.27 -3.51
N ARG A 88 20.04 9.44 -3.79
CA ARG A 88 21.41 9.60 -4.28
C ARG A 88 22.34 9.91 -3.11
#